data_AF-A0A7V5EKV8-F1
#
_entry.id   AF-A0A7V5EKV8-F1
#
_cell.length_a   1.000
_cell.length_b   1.000
_cell.length_c   1.000
_cell.angle_alpha   90.00
_cell.angle_beta   90.00
_cell.angle_gamma   90.00
#
_symmetry.space_group_name_H-M   'P 1'
#
loop_
_entity.id
_entity.type
_entity.pdbx_description
1 polymer ?
#
loop_
_entity_poly.entity_id
_entity_poly.type
_entity_poly.pdbx_seq_one_letter_code
_entity_poly.pdbx_strand_id
1 'polypeptide(L)'
;LEKITHSICTLEFLPHRPLYNWLIKQLEIFPSRQIEFARLNLSYAMMSKRKLLAYVNDGIVYGCDDPRMLTISGLRRRGYTPSSIREFAHRIGIAKRDNMIDMALLEFVIREELNRIAMRVMVVTHPIKVTITNYPEGKEELLSIINNPEDESAGSREVPFSKNLYIEQEDFMENPPKKWFRLSPGGKARLKGAYIIQCDEVIKDSDGQVTELKCTYFHDSKSGQDQSGIKVRGVLHWVSAPHAYEGEVRLYDRLFKVENVGASDLPTEEIINPDSLIVVPNAKMEPALKNASPDTYYQFMRKGYFCIDPDSTDDKKVFNRTVTLKDGWKRKSTK
;
A
#
# COMPACT_ATOMS: atom_id res chain seq x y z
N LEU A 1 42.98 5.10 16.12
CA LEU A 1 43.80 5.07 14.89
C LEU A 1 43.20 5.93 13.78
N GLU A 2 41.90 5.80 13.47
CA GLU A 2 41.21 6.58 12.42
C GLU A 2 40.94 8.06 12.75
N LYS A 3 41.37 8.55 13.93
CA LYS A 3 41.20 9.94 14.38
C LYS A 3 39.75 10.46 14.34
N ILE A 4 38.79 9.60 14.67
CA ILE A 4 37.36 9.94 14.77
C ILE A 4 37.14 11.05 15.82
N THR A 5 36.60 12.18 15.41
CA THR A 5 36.32 13.32 16.31
C THR A 5 35.11 13.04 17.21
N HIS A 6 34.04 12.50 16.63
CA HIS A 6 32.77 12.21 17.30
C HIS A 6 32.39 10.76 17.06
N SER A 7 32.56 9.92 18.08
CA SER A 7 32.14 8.52 18.07
C SER A 7 30.68 8.45 18.56
N ILE A 8 29.74 8.32 17.63
CA ILE A 8 28.31 8.37 17.90
C ILE A 8 27.79 6.94 18.08
N CYS A 9 27.21 6.63 19.24
CA CYS A 9 26.70 5.31 19.58
C CYS A 9 25.38 5.40 20.37
N THR A 10 24.76 4.26 20.69
CA THR A 10 23.49 4.25 21.41
C THR A 10 23.70 4.28 22.94
N LEU A 11 22.65 4.62 23.70
CA LEU A 11 22.69 4.74 25.17
C LEU A 11 23.15 3.47 25.90
N GLU A 12 23.02 2.28 25.30
CA GLU A 12 23.53 1.03 25.86
C GLU A 12 25.05 1.05 26.11
N PHE A 13 25.79 1.90 25.40
CA PHE A 13 27.25 2.06 25.55
C PHE A 13 27.65 3.18 26.51
N LEU A 14 26.69 3.87 27.13
CA LEU A 14 26.96 4.91 28.12
C LEU A 14 27.83 4.41 29.30
N PRO A 15 27.58 3.22 29.88
CA PRO A 15 28.44 2.68 30.95
C PRO A 15 29.85 2.32 30.48
N HIS A 16 30.08 2.18 29.17
CA HIS A 16 31.39 1.84 28.60
C HIS A 16 32.28 3.07 28.36
N ARG A 17 31.70 4.28 28.38
CA ARG A 17 32.45 5.52 28.16
C ARG A 17 33.65 5.72 29.10
N PRO A 18 33.57 5.42 30.42
CA PRO A 18 34.74 5.51 31.30
C PRO A 18 35.89 4.62 30.84
N LEU A 19 35.60 3.40 30.41
CA LEU A 19 36.60 2.48 29.86
C LEU A 19 37.16 2.98 28.52
N TYR A 20 36.30 3.48 27.63
CA TYR A 20 36.70 4.09 26.36
C TYR A 20 37.70 5.24 26.59
N ASN A 21 37.38 6.16 27.50
CA ASN A 21 38.24 7.28 27.86
C ASN A 21 39.54 6.83 28.55
N TRP A 22 39.48 5.81 29.41
CA TRP A 22 40.65 5.27 30.09
C TRP A 22 41.64 4.68 29.08
N LEU A 23 41.18 3.88 28.10
CA LEU A 23 42.02 3.32 27.05
C LEU A 23 42.67 4.41 26.18
N ILE A 24 41.91 5.43 25.78
CA ILE A 24 42.45 6.57 25.04
C ILE A 24 43.59 7.24 25.81
N LYS A 25 43.41 7.43 27.12
CA LYS A 25 44.41 8.05 27.99
C LYS A 25 45.65 7.18 28.16
N GLN A 26 45.50 5.89 28.45
CA GLN A 26 46.63 4.98 28.70
C GLN A 26 47.47 4.69 27.45
N LEU A 27 46.82 4.66 26.29
CA LEU A 27 47.50 4.40 25.02
C LEU A 27 48.02 5.68 24.35
N GLU A 28 47.77 6.86 24.94
CA GLU A 28 48.17 8.17 24.43
C GLU A 28 47.75 8.41 22.96
N ILE A 29 46.55 7.92 22.61
CA ILE A 29 46.01 8.01 21.25
C ILE A 29 45.08 9.22 21.07
N PHE A 30 44.70 9.50 19.82
CA PHE A 30 43.81 10.60 19.46
C PHE A 30 42.55 10.69 20.36
N PRO A 31 42.24 11.87 20.94
CA PRO A 31 41.18 12.02 21.94
C PRO A 31 39.78 12.06 21.32
N SER A 32 39.32 10.91 20.81
CA SER A 32 37.98 10.75 20.27
C SER A 32 36.92 10.94 21.35
N ARG A 33 35.83 11.63 21.04
CA ARG A 33 34.72 11.86 21.99
C ARG A 33 33.56 10.91 21.72
N GLN A 34 33.22 10.06 22.70
CA GLN A 34 31.99 9.27 22.65
C GLN A 34 30.75 10.14 22.93
N ILE A 35 29.72 10.02 22.11
CA ILE A 35 28.43 10.68 22.24
C ILE A 35 27.31 9.66 22.06
N GLU A 36 26.42 9.56 23.04
CA GLU A 36 25.34 8.61 23.05
C GLU A 36 23.99 9.25 22.66
N PHE A 37 23.15 8.49 21.97
CA PHE A 37 21.75 8.83 21.68
C PHE A 37 20.82 7.63 21.91
N ALA A 38 19.53 7.88 22.13
CA ALA A 38 18.54 6.82 22.31
C ALA A 38 18.30 6.10 20.98
N ARG A 39 18.25 4.77 21.03
CA ARG A 39 17.95 3.95 19.85
C ARG A 39 16.52 4.17 19.37
N LEU A 40 16.30 3.93 18.08
CA LEU A 40 14.95 3.84 17.52
C LEU A 40 14.22 2.61 18.09
N ASN A 41 13.05 2.86 18.68
CA ASN A 41 12.07 1.83 18.98
C ASN A 41 10.76 2.21 18.30
N LEU A 42 10.23 1.30 17.48
CA LEU A 42 9.00 1.51 16.74
C LEU A 42 7.90 0.59 17.29
N SER A 43 6.70 1.13 17.47
CA SER A 43 5.53 0.32 17.81
C SER A 43 5.23 -0.71 16.72
N TYR A 44 4.58 -1.83 17.10
CA TYR A 44 4.19 -2.93 16.22
C TYR A 44 5.35 -3.56 15.44
N ALA A 45 6.58 -3.43 15.95
CA ALA A 45 7.78 -3.88 15.27
C ALA A 45 8.74 -4.59 16.22
N MET A 46 9.59 -5.44 15.64
CA MET A 46 10.68 -6.11 16.35
C MET A 46 12.03 -5.57 15.89
N MET A 47 12.80 -5.01 16.82
CA MET A 47 14.11 -4.40 16.53
C MET A 47 15.30 -5.29 16.94
N SER A 48 15.04 -6.44 17.58
CA SER A 48 16.10 -7.35 18.03
C SER A 48 16.54 -8.28 16.90
N LYS A 49 17.82 -8.19 16.50
CA LYS A 49 18.41 -9.07 15.46
C LYS A 49 18.22 -10.55 15.77
N ARG A 50 18.36 -10.95 17.04
CA ARG A 50 18.17 -12.34 17.48
C ARG A 50 16.73 -12.81 17.23
N LYS A 51 15.73 -12.01 17.60
CA LYS A 51 14.31 -12.35 17.38
C LYS A 51 13.94 -12.33 15.89
N LEU A 52 14.45 -11.35 15.13
CA LEU A 52 14.23 -11.29 13.68
C LEU A 52 14.80 -12.52 12.95
N LEU A 53 15.99 -12.99 13.35
CA LEU A 53 16.57 -14.20 12.79
C LEU A 53 15.76 -15.46 13.13
N ALA A 54 15.23 -15.55 14.36
CA ALA A 54 14.33 -16.64 14.73
C ALA A 54 13.10 -16.68 13.82
N TYR A 55 12.44 -15.54 13.57
CA TYR A 55 11.27 -15.49 12.68
C TYR A 55 11.56 -15.91 11.24
N VAL A 56 12.79 -15.71 10.75
CA VAL A 56 13.22 -16.23 9.44
C VAL A 56 13.42 -17.74 9.50
N ASN A 57 14.13 -18.24 10.52
CA ASN A 57 14.41 -19.67 10.66
C ASN A 57 13.13 -20.50 10.90
N ASP A 58 12.18 -19.93 11.63
CA ASP A 58 10.89 -20.56 11.97
C ASP A 58 9.85 -20.43 10.82
N GLY A 59 10.21 -19.78 9.71
CA GLY A 59 9.36 -19.66 8.52
C GLY A 59 8.17 -18.71 8.67
N ILE A 60 8.13 -17.88 9.72
CA ILE A 60 7.09 -16.85 9.94
C ILE A 60 7.16 -15.78 8.84
N VAL A 61 8.38 -15.42 8.47
CA VAL A 61 8.71 -14.58 7.32
C VAL A 61 9.62 -15.35 6.37
N TYR A 62 9.52 -15.10 5.07
CA TYR A 62 10.23 -15.92 4.09
C TYR A 62 11.72 -15.56 3.96
N GLY A 63 12.16 -14.44 4.54
CA GLY A 63 13.55 -13.99 4.48
C GLY A 63 13.79 -12.65 5.16
N CYS A 64 15.06 -12.24 5.21
CA CYS A 64 15.46 -10.94 5.75
C CYS A 64 14.94 -9.75 4.92
N ASP A 65 14.58 -9.97 3.66
CA ASP A 65 14.00 -8.99 2.75
C ASP A 65 12.47 -9.11 2.62
N ASP A 66 11.81 -9.90 3.47
CA ASP A 66 10.34 -9.96 3.52
C ASP A 66 9.75 -8.56 3.75
N PRO A 67 8.71 -8.11 3.04
CA PRO A 67 8.22 -6.74 3.08
C PRO A 67 7.46 -6.43 4.37
N ARG A 68 7.23 -7.43 5.23
CA ARG A 68 6.72 -7.29 6.60
C ARG A 68 7.84 -6.99 7.60
N MET A 69 9.10 -7.22 7.21
CA MET A 69 10.28 -6.95 8.03
C MET A 69 10.72 -5.49 7.87
N LEU A 70 11.02 -4.83 8.98
CA LEU A 70 11.58 -3.47 8.99
C LEU A 70 13.10 -3.43 8.80
N THR A 71 13.67 -4.46 8.17
CA THR A 71 15.03 -4.38 7.65
C THR A 71 15.06 -3.40 6.48
N ILE A 72 16.22 -2.81 6.17
CA ILE A 72 16.33 -1.90 5.02
C ILE A 72 16.00 -2.62 3.70
N SER A 73 16.39 -3.90 3.58
CA SER A 73 16.03 -4.74 2.43
C SER A 73 14.52 -5.00 2.33
N GLY A 74 13.87 -5.31 3.46
CA GLY A 74 12.42 -5.52 3.53
C GLY A 74 11.64 -4.25 3.20
N LEU A 75 12.03 -3.12 3.78
CA LEU A 75 11.45 -1.81 3.46
C LEU A 75 11.63 -1.43 1.99
N ARG A 76 12.81 -1.69 1.40
CA ARG A 76 13.03 -1.46 -0.03
C ARG A 76 12.12 -2.35 -0.89
N ARG A 77 12.05 -3.65 -0.61
CA ARG A 77 11.17 -4.59 -1.34
C ARG A 77 9.68 -4.28 -1.14
N ARG A 78 9.33 -3.70 0.01
CA ARG A 78 8.02 -3.16 0.33
C ARG A 78 7.64 -1.93 -0.50
N GLY A 79 8.62 -1.24 -1.08
CA GLY A 79 8.41 -0.01 -1.85
C GLY A 79 8.62 1.28 -1.05
N TYR A 80 9.29 1.22 0.11
CA TYR A 80 9.78 2.43 0.75
C TYR A 80 10.94 3.02 -0.03
N THR A 81 10.88 4.32 -0.24
CA THR A 81 11.95 5.08 -0.91
C THR A 81 13.09 5.39 0.06
N PRO A 82 14.34 5.53 -0.41
CA PRO A 82 15.43 6.01 0.43
C PRO A 82 15.15 7.40 1.04
N SER A 83 14.46 8.27 0.31
CA SER A 83 14.04 9.61 0.77
C SER A 83 13.07 9.54 1.94
N SER A 84 12.05 8.68 1.88
CA SER A 84 11.06 8.53 2.95
C SER A 84 11.70 8.06 4.26
N ILE A 85 12.69 7.17 4.19
CA ILE A 85 13.41 6.67 5.38
C ILE A 85 14.27 7.78 5.99
N ARG A 86 14.95 8.58 5.16
CA ARG A 86 15.74 9.73 5.64
C ARG A 86 14.85 10.81 6.25
N GLU A 87 13.72 11.10 5.62
CA GLU A 87 12.74 12.06 6.11
C GLU A 87 12.12 11.59 7.42
N PHE A 88 11.80 10.30 7.55
CA PHE A 88 11.37 9.71 8.81
C PHE A 88 12.42 9.89 9.91
N ALA A 89 13.69 9.58 9.63
CA ALA A 89 14.79 9.78 10.57
C ALA A 89 14.96 11.27 10.97
N HIS A 90 14.73 12.20 10.05
CA HIS A 90 14.75 13.63 10.33
C HIS A 90 13.61 14.05 11.28
N ARG A 91 12.38 13.58 11.02
CA ARG A 91 11.19 13.93 11.81
C ARG A 91 11.21 13.40 13.23
N ILE A 92 11.73 12.19 13.46
CA ILE A 92 11.84 11.64 14.83
C ILE A 92 12.90 12.37 15.65
N GLY A 93 13.88 13.00 14.99
CA GLY A 93 14.99 13.69 15.62
C GLY A 93 15.94 12.76 16.39
N ILE A 94 16.88 13.38 17.11
CA ILE A 94 17.87 12.68 17.93
C ILE A 94 17.68 13.14 19.38
N ALA A 95 17.43 12.20 20.28
CA ALA A 95 17.25 12.47 21.69
C ALA A 95 18.08 11.52 22.56
N LYS A 96 18.25 11.84 23.84
CA LYS A 96 18.88 10.99 24.86
C LYS A 96 17.89 10.27 25.76
N ARG A 97 16.60 10.34 25.44
CA ARG A 97 15.54 9.63 26.17
C ARG A 97 14.97 8.55 25.28
N ASP A 98 14.72 7.37 25.83
CA ASP A 98 14.02 6.32 25.11
C ASP A 98 12.59 6.78 24.79
N ASN A 99 12.20 6.55 23.55
CA ASN A 99 10.86 6.86 23.08
C ASN A 99 10.39 5.75 22.12
N MET A 100 9.11 5.41 22.20
CA MET A 100 8.48 4.51 21.25
C MET A 100 7.78 5.36 20.18
N ILE A 101 8.29 5.28 18.96
CA ILE A 101 7.72 6.00 17.82
C ILE A 101 6.54 5.19 17.25
N ASP A 102 5.46 5.86 16.89
CA ASP A 102 4.31 5.20 16.26
C ASP A 102 4.65 4.80 14.82
N MET A 103 4.33 3.55 14.43
CA MET A 103 4.46 3.01 13.08
C MET A 103 3.73 3.90 12.05
N ALA A 104 2.63 4.53 12.47
CA ALA A 104 1.84 5.45 11.66
C ALA A 104 2.68 6.63 11.13
N LEU A 105 3.71 7.09 11.85
CA LEU A 105 4.58 8.17 11.36
C LEU A 105 5.43 7.72 10.17
N LEU A 106 5.99 6.50 10.20
CA LEU A 106 6.75 5.97 9.06
C LEU A 106 5.84 5.78 7.85
N GLU A 107 4.64 5.22 8.06
CA GLU A 107 3.61 5.05 7.02
C GLU A 107 3.14 6.40 6.46
N PHE A 108 3.05 7.43 7.30
CA PHE A 108 2.70 8.78 6.89
C PHE A 108 3.75 9.38 5.96
N VAL A 109 5.03 9.30 6.32
CA VAL A 109 6.13 9.87 5.51
C VAL A 109 6.18 9.25 4.11
N ILE A 110 6.11 7.92 4.00
CA ILE A 110 6.09 7.27 2.67
C ILE A 110 4.83 7.63 1.89
N ARG A 111 3.68 7.76 2.55
CA ARG A 111 2.40 8.13 1.90
C ARG A 111 2.46 9.53 1.31
N GLU A 112 3.04 10.50 2.01
CA GLU A 112 3.21 11.87 1.51
C GLU A 112 4.12 11.92 0.28
N GLU A 113 5.19 11.12 0.26
CA GLU A 113 6.06 11.03 -0.90
C GLU A 113 5.36 10.35 -2.08
N LEU A 114 4.77 9.16 -1.88
CA LEU A 114 4.12 8.42 -2.95
C LEU A 114 2.89 9.14 -3.50
N ASN A 115 2.18 9.96 -2.72
CA ASN A 115 1.09 10.79 -3.26
C ASN A 115 1.54 11.73 -4.38
N ARG A 116 2.79 12.22 -4.28
CA ARG A 116 3.39 13.17 -5.22
C ARG A 116 3.98 12.48 -6.45
N ILE A 117 4.55 11.29 -6.30
CA ILE A 117 5.34 10.65 -7.38
C ILE A 117 4.66 9.45 -8.05
N ALA A 118 3.62 8.86 -7.44
CA ALA A 118 3.06 7.61 -7.94
C ALA A 118 2.05 7.80 -9.08
N MET A 119 2.13 6.91 -10.07
CA MET A 119 1.20 6.84 -11.20
C MET A 119 -0.11 6.19 -10.76
N ARG A 120 -1.24 6.88 -10.97
CA ARG A 120 -2.58 6.43 -10.55
C ARG A 120 -3.18 5.51 -11.59
N VAL A 121 -3.31 4.24 -11.23
CA VAL A 121 -3.76 3.14 -12.10
C VAL A 121 -4.96 2.41 -11.52
N MET A 122 -5.71 1.72 -12.36
CA MET A 122 -6.88 0.93 -11.95
C MET A 122 -6.54 -0.55 -11.88
N VAL A 123 -6.75 -1.13 -10.71
CA VAL A 123 -6.64 -2.56 -10.43
C VAL A 123 -7.84 -2.96 -9.59
N VAL A 124 -8.51 -4.03 -9.99
CA VAL A 124 -9.63 -4.62 -9.28
C VAL A 124 -9.18 -5.92 -8.63
N THR A 125 -9.12 -5.92 -7.30
CA THR A 125 -8.64 -7.07 -6.51
C THR A 125 -9.69 -8.15 -6.32
N HIS A 126 -10.96 -7.77 -6.16
CA HIS A 126 -12.08 -8.69 -5.98
C HIS A 126 -13.12 -8.38 -7.05
N PRO A 127 -13.00 -8.94 -8.27
CA PRO A 127 -13.80 -8.51 -9.40
C PRO A 127 -15.25 -8.98 -9.33
N ILE A 128 -16.19 -8.04 -9.51
CA ILE A 128 -17.55 -8.30 -9.99
C ILE A 128 -17.61 -7.89 -11.46
N LYS A 129 -18.20 -8.74 -12.31
CA LYS A 129 -18.44 -8.40 -13.72
C LYS A 129 -19.57 -7.38 -13.84
N VAL A 130 -19.39 -6.39 -14.70
CA VAL A 130 -20.42 -5.42 -15.08
C VAL A 130 -20.62 -5.50 -16.58
N THR A 131 -21.86 -5.71 -17.03
CA THR A 131 -22.21 -5.65 -18.46
C THR A 131 -23.11 -4.44 -18.69
N ILE A 132 -22.63 -3.51 -19.53
CA ILE A 132 -23.37 -2.31 -19.91
C ILE A 132 -24.35 -2.66 -21.04
N THR A 133 -25.62 -2.87 -20.71
CA THR A 133 -26.62 -3.46 -21.62
C THR A 133 -26.89 -2.60 -22.85
N ASN A 134 -26.84 -1.27 -22.71
CA ASN A 134 -27.05 -0.32 -23.80
C ASN A 134 -25.75 0.19 -24.47
N TYR A 135 -24.59 -0.40 -24.16
CA TYR A 135 -23.35 -0.14 -24.92
C TYR A 135 -23.27 -1.10 -26.12
N PRO A 136 -22.97 -0.61 -27.34
CA PRO A 136 -22.92 -1.45 -28.53
C PRO A 136 -21.92 -2.62 -28.40
N GLU A 137 -22.31 -3.81 -28.85
CA GLU A 137 -21.43 -4.98 -28.88
C GLU A 137 -20.22 -4.73 -29.79
N GLY A 138 -19.03 -5.14 -29.36
CA GLY A 138 -17.79 -4.96 -30.13
C GLY A 138 -17.28 -3.53 -30.25
N LYS A 139 -18.00 -2.51 -29.73
CA LYS A 139 -17.49 -1.16 -29.65
C LYS A 139 -16.44 -1.06 -28.54
N GLU A 140 -15.35 -0.37 -28.85
CA GLU A 140 -14.29 -0.03 -27.90
C GLU A 140 -13.98 1.46 -28.01
N GLU A 141 -13.59 2.05 -26.89
CA GLU A 141 -13.20 3.45 -26.80
C GLU A 141 -11.96 3.59 -25.93
N LEU A 142 -10.99 4.40 -26.38
CA LEU A 142 -9.85 4.77 -25.57
C LEU A 142 -10.17 6.06 -24.80
N LEU A 143 -10.07 5.99 -23.48
CA LEU A 143 -10.34 7.10 -22.58
C LEU A 143 -9.03 7.62 -22.00
N SER A 144 -8.74 8.89 -22.24
CA SER A 144 -7.56 9.55 -21.68
C SER A 144 -7.74 9.84 -20.18
N ILE A 145 -6.88 9.26 -19.35
CA ILE A 145 -6.87 9.45 -17.89
C ILE A 145 -5.50 9.98 -17.47
N ILE A 146 -5.49 11.08 -16.70
CA ILE A 146 -4.26 11.66 -16.15
C ILE A 146 -3.52 10.65 -15.27
N ASN A 147 -2.19 10.58 -15.42
CA ASN A 147 -1.38 9.64 -14.65
C ASN A 147 -1.19 10.10 -13.21
N ASN A 148 -0.95 11.40 -12.99
CA ASN A 148 -0.72 11.94 -11.66
C ASN A 148 -1.27 13.38 -11.55
N PRO A 149 -2.38 13.64 -10.85
CA PRO A 149 -2.89 15.00 -10.61
C PRO A 149 -1.96 15.90 -9.79
N GLU A 150 -0.97 15.35 -9.07
CA GLU A 150 0.02 16.14 -8.33
C GLU A 150 1.26 16.46 -9.17
N ASP A 151 1.34 15.97 -10.41
CA ASP A 151 2.45 16.17 -11.34
C ASP A 151 1.93 16.37 -12.76
N GLU A 152 1.86 17.63 -13.19
CA GLU A 152 1.41 18.01 -14.54
C GLU A 152 2.28 17.42 -15.65
N SER A 153 3.55 17.06 -15.36
CA SER A 153 4.48 16.48 -16.33
C SER A 153 4.27 14.97 -16.53
N ALA A 154 3.50 14.31 -15.66
CA ALA A 154 3.23 12.87 -15.75
C ALA A 154 2.33 12.48 -16.93
N GLY A 155 1.70 13.47 -17.58
CA GLY A 155 0.85 13.29 -18.75
C GLY A 155 -0.41 12.46 -18.46
N SER A 156 -0.97 11.87 -19.53
CA SER A 156 -2.11 10.96 -19.47
C SER A 156 -1.78 9.62 -20.14
N ARG A 157 -2.67 8.65 -19.95
CA ARG A 157 -2.66 7.38 -20.67
C ARG A 157 -4.04 7.05 -21.19
N GLU A 158 -4.07 6.26 -22.24
CA GLU A 158 -5.29 5.73 -22.81
C GLU A 158 -5.72 4.45 -22.07
N VAL A 159 -6.97 4.42 -21.62
CA VAL A 159 -7.57 3.26 -20.95
C VAL A 159 -8.74 2.75 -21.77
N PRO A 160 -8.74 1.47 -22.19
CA PRO A 160 -9.83 0.94 -23.01
C PRO A 160 -11.11 0.81 -22.17
N PHE A 161 -12.21 1.29 -22.72
CA PHE A 161 -13.57 1.13 -22.24
C PHE A 161 -14.33 0.22 -23.19
N SER A 162 -15.14 -0.69 -22.64
CA SER A 162 -15.96 -1.62 -23.42
C SER A 162 -17.28 -1.90 -22.72
N LYS A 163 -18.10 -2.72 -23.37
CA LYS A 163 -19.36 -3.21 -22.81
C LYS A 163 -19.20 -3.99 -21.51
N ASN A 164 -18.11 -4.76 -21.37
CA ASN A 164 -17.89 -5.66 -20.25
C ASN A 164 -16.74 -5.14 -19.39
N LEU A 165 -17.00 -4.85 -18.12
CA LEU A 165 -16.06 -4.28 -17.19
C LEU A 165 -15.95 -5.13 -15.92
N TYR A 166 -14.91 -4.90 -15.12
CA TYR A 166 -14.80 -5.34 -13.75
C TYR A 166 -14.78 -4.13 -12.82
N ILE A 167 -15.47 -4.26 -11.68
CA ILE A 167 -15.40 -3.33 -10.54
C ILE A 167 -15.08 -4.13 -9.26
N GLU A 168 -14.75 -3.44 -8.17
CA GLU A 168 -14.57 -4.16 -6.89
C GLU A 168 -15.89 -4.66 -6.32
N GLN A 169 -15.85 -5.82 -5.68
CA GLN A 169 -16.97 -6.37 -4.94
C GLN A 169 -17.47 -5.42 -3.84
N GLU A 170 -16.57 -4.69 -3.19
CA GLU A 170 -16.90 -3.68 -2.16
C GLU A 170 -17.56 -2.40 -2.71
N ASP A 171 -17.68 -2.28 -4.04
CA ASP A 171 -18.34 -1.15 -4.71
C ASP A 171 -19.83 -1.40 -5.01
N PHE A 172 -20.34 -2.58 -4.67
CA PHE A 172 -21.75 -2.91 -4.77
C PHE A 172 -22.32 -3.38 -3.44
N MET A 173 -23.55 -2.97 -3.14
CA MET A 173 -24.30 -3.45 -1.97
C MET A 173 -25.80 -3.43 -2.26
N GLU A 174 -26.48 -4.57 -2.03
CA GLU A 174 -27.92 -4.67 -2.29
C GLU A 174 -28.75 -3.82 -1.34
N ASN A 175 -28.38 -3.81 -0.05
CA ASN A 175 -29.10 -3.11 1.02
C ASN A 175 -28.18 -2.05 1.65
N PRO A 176 -27.89 -0.94 0.95
CA PRO A 176 -26.91 0.02 1.41
C PRO A 176 -27.42 0.90 2.56
N PRO A 177 -26.56 1.32 3.51
CA PRO A 177 -26.90 2.36 4.46
C PRO A 177 -27.07 3.73 3.77
N LYS A 178 -27.77 4.68 4.39
CA LYS A 178 -28.04 6.03 3.82
C LYS A 178 -26.78 6.79 3.33
N LYS A 179 -25.61 6.53 3.91
CA LYS A 179 -24.32 7.15 3.55
C LYS A 179 -23.49 6.25 2.62
N TRP A 180 -24.15 5.54 1.72
CA TRP A 180 -23.52 4.77 0.64
C TRP A 180 -23.56 5.57 -0.66
N PHE A 181 -22.42 5.70 -1.33
CA PHE A 181 -22.31 6.48 -2.55
C PHE A 181 -21.84 5.65 -3.76
N ARG A 182 -21.77 4.33 -3.60
CA ARG A 182 -21.35 3.38 -4.64
C ARG A 182 -22.59 2.72 -5.25
N LEU A 183 -22.43 1.63 -5.99
CA LEU A 183 -23.57 0.98 -6.65
C LEU A 183 -24.45 0.21 -5.66
N SER A 184 -25.72 0.17 -5.99
CA SER A 184 -26.79 -0.61 -5.35
C SER A 184 -27.88 -0.83 -6.42
N PRO A 185 -28.86 -1.72 -6.22
CA PRO A 185 -30.00 -1.84 -7.14
C PRO A 185 -30.66 -0.49 -7.40
N GLY A 186 -30.81 -0.11 -8.68
CA GLY A 186 -31.30 1.21 -9.13
C GLY A 186 -30.35 2.39 -8.87
N GLY A 187 -29.24 2.16 -8.17
CA GLY A 187 -28.24 3.16 -7.81
C GLY A 187 -27.34 3.55 -8.97
N LYS A 188 -26.84 4.79 -8.93
CA LYS A 188 -25.96 5.36 -9.96
C LYS A 188 -24.58 5.68 -9.40
N ALA A 189 -23.53 5.41 -10.17
CA ALA A 189 -22.16 5.79 -9.82
C ALA A 189 -21.38 6.20 -11.06
N ARG A 190 -20.36 7.06 -10.88
CA ARG A 190 -19.43 7.42 -11.97
C ARG A 190 -18.30 6.41 -12.03
N LEU A 191 -17.98 5.95 -13.23
CA LEU A 191 -16.74 5.26 -13.52
C LEU A 191 -15.62 6.28 -13.74
N LYS A 192 -14.49 6.13 -13.06
CA LYS A 192 -13.37 7.07 -13.11
C LYS A 192 -12.90 7.27 -14.55
N GLY A 193 -12.88 8.52 -15.01
CA GLY A 193 -12.46 8.87 -16.38
C GLY A 193 -13.45 8.47 -17.48
N ALA A 194 -14.60 7.89 -17.13
CA ALA A 194 -15.57 7.35 -18.07
C ALA A 194 -16.97 7.93 -17.81
N TYR A 195 -18.01 7.10 -17.92
CA TYR A 195 -19.41 7.47 -17.84
C TYR A 195 -20.03 7.26 -16.45
N ILE A 196 -21.20 7.82 -16.23
CA ILE A 196 -22.12 7.40 -15.16
C ILE A 196 -22.86 6.14 -15.62
N ILE A 197 -22.96 5.16 -14.72
CA ILE A 197 -23.76 3.94 -14.91
C ILE A 197 -24.83 3.81 -13.83
N GLN A 198 -25.91 3.09 -14.15
CA GLN A 198 -26.97 2.68 -13.23
C GLN A 198 -27.01 1.16 -13.15
N CYS A 199 -27.13 0.58 -11.96
CA CYS A 199 -27.32 -0.87 -11.80
C CYS A 199 -28.81 -1.22 -11.95
N ASP A 200 -29.15 -1.96 -13.00
CA ASP A 200 -30.53 -2.30 -13.34
C ASP A 200 -30.91 -3.71 -12.89
N GLU A 201 -29.96 -4.65 -12.95
CA GLU A 201 -30.17 -6.06 -12.56
C GLU A 201 -28.95 -6.62 -11.83
N VAL A 202 -29.19 -7.50 -10.86
CA VAL A 202 -28.17 -8.19 -10.08
C VAL A 202 -28.28 -9.68 -10.35
N ILE A 203 -27.25 -10.25 -10.94
CA ILE A 203 -27.14 -11.68 -11.21
C ILE A 203 -26.39 -12.33 -10.06
N LYS A 204 -26.94 -13.44 -9.57
CA LYS A 204 -26.37 -14.24 -8.49
C LYS A 204 -26.14 -15.68 -8.93
N ASP A 205 -25.19 -16.34 -8.30
CA ASP A 205 -25.03 -17.79 -8.42
C ASP A 205 -26.01 -18.57 -7.53
N SER A 206 -25.88 -19.90 -7.51
CA SER A 206 -26.70 -20.80 -6.69
C SER A 206 -26.54 -20.59 -5.19
N ASP A 207 -25.40 -20.03 -4.75
CA ASP A 207 -25.11 -19.77 -3.34
C ASP A 207 -25.56 -18.35 -2.92
N GLY A 208 -26.15 -17.59 -3.85
CA GLY A 208 -26.64 -16.24 -3.60
C GLY A 208 -25.58 -15.16 -3.68
N GLN A 209 -24.36 -15.48 -4.14
CA GLN A 209 -23.29 -14.52 -4.29
C GLN A 209 -23.45 -13.73 -5.59
N VAL A 210 -23.21 -12.42 -5.54
CA VAL A 210 -23.33 -11.54 -6.70
C VAL A 210 -22.18 -11.79 -7.66
N THR A 211 -22.48 -12.27 -8.86
CA THR A 211 -21.50 -12.61 -9.89
C THR A 211 -21.43 -11.58 -11.01
N GLU A 212 -22.55 -10.94 -11.34
CA GLU A 212 -22.62 -9.97 -12.44
C GLU A 212 -23.68 -8.89 -12.16
N LEU A 213 -23.38 -7.65 -12.57
CA LEU A 213 -24.32 -6.54 -12.57
C LEU A 213 -24.63 -6.16 -14.02
N LYS A 214 -25.92 -6.10 -14.36
CA LYS A 214 -26.35 -5.48 -15.62
C LYS A 214 -26.61 -4.01 -15.36
N CYS A 215 -25.92 -3.17 -16.10
CA CYS A 215 -26.01 -1.73 -15.93
C CYS A 215 -26.36 -1.04 -17.24
N THR A 216 -27.00 0.12 -17.17
CA THR A 216 -27.07 1.05 -18.29
C THR A 216 -26.08 2.18 -18.07
N TYR A 217 -25.55 2.76 -19.15
CA TYR A 217 -24.74 3.98 -19.10
C TYR A 217 -25.47 5.18 -19.70
N PHE A 218 -25.11 6.37 -19.24
CA PHE A 218 -25.63 7.63 -19.78
C PHE A 218 -24.63 8.20 -20.79
N HIS A 219 -24.96 8.19 -22.07
CA HIS A 219 -24.04 8.60 -23.15
C HIS A 219 -23.49 10.03 -23.01
N ASP A 220 -24.31 10.98 -22.54
CA ASP A 220 -23.90 12.38 -22.34
C ASP A 220 -23.16 12.62 -21.02
N SER A 221 -22.79 11.57 -20.27
CA SER A 221 -22.17 11.69 -18.95
C SER A 221 -20.64 11.51 -18.92
N LYS A 222 -20.01 11.53 -20.09
CA LYS A 222 -18.55 11.32 -20.23
C LYS A 222 -17.79 12.30 -19.34
N SER A 223 -16.87 11.76 -18.53
CA SER A 223 -16.06 12.57 -17.60
C SER A 223 -15.30 13.66 -18.34
N GLY A 224 -15.35 14.89 -17.82
CA GLY A 224 -14.76 16.08 -18.46
C GLY A 224 -15.64 16.76 -19.52
N GLN A 225 -16.71 16.10 -19.98
CA GLN A 225 -17.64 16.61 -21.00
C GLN A 225 -19.10 16.32 -20.64
N ASP A 226 -19.41 16.19 -19.35
CA ASP A 226 -20.73 15.75 -18.87
C ASP A 226 -21.81 16.82 -19.08
N GLN A 227 -22.82 16.47 -19.87
CA GLN A 227 -24.01 17.28 -20.17
C GLN A 227 -25.31 16.59 -19.73
N SER A 228 -25.21 15.44 -19.04
CA SER A 228 -26.36 14.63 -18.63
C SER A 228 -27.22 15.26 -17.53
N GLY A 229 -26.67 16.24 -16.78
CA GLY A 229 -27.30 16.82 -15.60
C GLY A 229 -27.39 15.87 -14.39
N ILE A 230 -26.89 14.64 -14.51
CA ILE A 230 -26.96 13.61 -13.47
C ILE A 230 -25.87 13.85 -12.43
N LYS A 231 -26.29 14.04 -11.18
CA LYS A 231 -25.37 14.17 -10.05
C LYS A 231 -25.21 12.84 -9.32
N VAL A 232 -23.99 12.34 -9.27
CA VAL A 232 -23.60 11.18 -8.46
C VAL A 232 -22.47 11.57 -7.51
N ARG A 233 -22.44 10.94 -6.33
CA ARG A 233 -21.44 11.25 -5.28
C ARG A 233 -20.24 10.32 -5.31
N GLY A 234 -20.40 9.07 -5.74
CA GLY A 234 -19.29 8.12 -5.80
C GLY A 234 -18.66 8.02 -7.18
N VAL A 235 -17.34 7.82 -7.16
CA VAL A 235 -16.53 7.50 -8.33
C VAL A 235 -15.83 6.17 -8.06
N LEU A 236 -16.02 5.20 -8.94
CA LEU A 236 -15.48 3.85 -8.87
C LEU A 236 -14.33 3.71 -9.86
N HIS A 237 -13.27 3.00 -9.48
CA HIS A 237 -12.31 2.48 -10.46
C HIS A 237 -12.87 1.22 -11.10
N TRP A 238 -12.37 0.89 -12.28
CA TRP A 238 -12.88 -0.19 -13.10
C TRP A 238 -11.78 -0.66 -14.06
N VAL A 239 -11.94 -1.85 -14.64
CA VAL A 239 -11.04 -2.38 -15.67
C VAL A 239 -11.90 -2.99 -16.78
N SER A 240 -11.56 -2.73 -18.05
CA SER A 240 -12.24 -3.37 -19.19
C SER A 240 -11.95 -4.87 -19.21
N ALA A 241 -12.99 -5.70 -19.12
CA ALA A 241 -12.86 -7.15 -19.04
C ALA A 241 -12.11 -7.78 -20.23
N PRO A 242 -12.35 -7.43 -21.50
CA PRO A 242 -11.61 -8.00 -22.63
C PRO A 242 -10.13 -7.60 -22.67
N HIS A 243 -9.76 -6.50 -21.99
CA HIS A 243 -8.39 -5.98 -21.98
C HIS A 243 -7.68 -6.24 -20.65
N ALA A 244 -8.39 -6.80 -19.66
CA ALA A 244 -7.87 -7.02 -18.34
C ALA A 244 -6.69 -7.98 -18.41
N TYR A 245 -5.59 -7.60 -17.78
CA TYR A 245 -4.46 -8.48 -17.54
C TYR A 245 -4.53 -9.00 -16.11
N GLU A 246 -4.24 -10.29 -15.91
CA GLU A 246 -4.23 -10.90 -14.59
C GLU A 246 -2.85 -10.79 -13.96
N GLY A 247 -2.82 -10.39 -12.68
CA GLY A 247 -1.60 -10.38 -11.90
C GLY A 247 -1.86 -10.60 -10.42
N GLU A 248 -0.77 -10.78 -9.68
CA GLU A 248 -0.83 -11.01 -8.24
C GLU A 248 -0.68 -9.69 -7.48
N VAL A 249 -1.50 -9.50 -6.46
CA VAL A 249 -1.42 -8.37 -5.54
C VAL A 249 -1.24 -8.90 -4.13
N ARG A 250 -0.12 -8.54 -3.50
CA ARG A 250 0.22 -8.89 -2.12
C ARG A 250 -0.13 -7.72 -1.21
N LEU A 251 -1.21 -7.89 -0.46
CA LEU A 251 -1.73 -6.92 0.49
C LEU A 251 -1.13 -7.21 1.86
N TYR A 252 -0.01 -6.57 2.20
CA TYR A 252 0.54 -6.76 3.54
C TYR A 252 0.05 -5.70 4.51
N ASP A 253 0.09 -6.06 5.78
CA ASP A 253 -0.20 -5.25 6.95
C ASP A 253 0.93 -5.46 7.99
N ARG A 254 0.80 -4.84 9.16
CA ARG A 254 1.76 -4.99 10.26
C ARG A 254 1.92 -6.46 10.63
N LEU A 255 3.17 -6.91 10.81
CA LEU A 255 3.48 -8.29 11.18
C LEU A 255 2.96 -8.65 12.57
N PHE A 256 2.93 -7.67 13.48
CA PHE A 256 2.50 -7.84 14.86
C PHE A 256 1.23 -7.05 15.13
N LYS A 257 0.32 -7.61 15.93
CA LYS A 257 -0.90 -6.92 16.39
C LYS A 257 -0.77 -6.25 17.76
N VAL A 258 0.38 -6.39 18.42
CA VAL A 258 0.70 -5.78 19.74
C VAL A 258 1.61 -4.56 19.56
N GLU A 259 1.31 -3.48 20.27
CA GLU A 259 2.04 -2.20 20.16
C GLU A 259 3.50 -2.31 20.61
N ASN A 260 3.76 -2.88 21.79
CA ASN A 260 5.13 -3.11 22.28
C ASN A 260 5.48 -4.61 22.22
N VAL A 261 5.92 -5.05 21.04
CA VAL A 261 6.31 -6.45 20.78
C VAL A 261 7.53 -6.87 21.62
N GLY A 262 8.43 -5.92 21.94
CA GLY A 262 9.65 -6.18 22.69
C GLY A 262 9.41 -6.57 24.14
N ALA A 263 8.38 -5.97 24.76
CA ALA A 263 7.98 -6.16 26.15
C ALA A 263 6.80 -7.13 26.33
N SER A 264 6.33 -7.79 25.25
CA SER A 264 5.24 -8.76 25.35
C SER A 264 5.76 -10.12 25.82
N ASP A 265 5.10 -10.68 26.84
CA ASP A 265 5.33 -12.03 27.34
C ASP A 265 4.47 -13.10 26.64
N LEU A 266 3.67 -12.69 25.64
CA LEU A 266 2.79 -13.58 24.91
C LEU A 266 3.58 -14.49 23.95
N PRO A 267 3.09 -15.71 23.67
CA PRO A 267 3.61 -16.57 22.62
C PRO A 267 3.65 -15.87 21.25
N THR A 268 4.53 -16.32 20.37
CA THR A 268 4.74 -15.67 19.07
C THR A 268 3.48 -15.75 18.20
N GLU A 269 2.78 -16.87 18.24
CA GLU A 269 1.51 -17.12 17.55
C GLU A 269 0.41 -16.14 17.99
N GLU A 270 0.46 -15.72 19.25
CA GLU A 270 -0.49 -14.78 19.83
C GLU A 270 -0.18 -13.32 19.54
N ILE A 271 1.04 -12.96 19.12
CA ILE A 271 1.41 -11.58 18.77
C ILE A 271 1.47 -11.34 17.26
N ILE A 272 1.63 -12.40 16.45
CA ILE A 272 1.61 -12.31 15.00
C ILE A 272 0.19 -11.97 14.50
N ASN A 273 0.15 -11.12 13.48
CA ASN A 273 -1.05 -10.79 12.73
C ASN A 273 -1.24 -11.82 11.61
N PRO A 274 -2.29 -12.66 11.65
CA PRO A 274 -2.56 -13.62 10.57
C PRO A 274 -2.88 -12.91 9.25
N ASP A 275 -3.42 -11.70 9.32
CA ASP A 275 -3.73 -10.86 8.15
C ASP A 275 -2.53 -10.01 7.71
N SER A 276 -1.33 -10.30 8.22
CA SER A 276 -0.10 -9.57 7.85
C SER A 276 0.25 -9.70 6.37
N LEU A 277 -0.24 -10.73 5.67
CA LEU A 277 -0.13 -10.88 4.22
C LEU A 277 -1.38 -11.56 3.68
N ILE A 278 -2.09 -10.88 2.79
CA ILE A 278 -3.17 -11.45 1.98
C ILE A 278 -2.70 -11.44 0.51
N VAL A 279 -2.64 -12.61 -0.12
CA VAL A 279 -2.28 -12.76 -1.53
C VAL A 279 -3.55 -12.83 -2.38
N VAL A 280 -3.65 -11.95 -3.37
CA VAL A 280 -4.72 -11.92 -4.36
C VAL A 280 -4.12 -12.35 -5.71
N PRO A 281 -4.24 -13.62 -6.11
CA PRO A 281 -3.48 -14.16 -7.25
C PRO A 281 -3.98 -13.70 -8.63
N ASN A 282 -5.27 -13.35 -8.74
CA ASN A 282 -5.96 -13.12 -10.02
C ASN A 282 -6.61 -11.73 -10.07
N ALA A 283 -5.91 -10.70 -9.59
CA ALA A 283 -6.40 -9.33 -9.67
C ALA A 283 -6.46 -8.88 -11.13
N LYS A 284 -7.51 -8.13 -11.49
CA LYS A 284 -7.72 -7.61 -12.84
C LYS A 284 -7.07 -6.24 -12.95
N MET A 285 -6.08 -6.10 -13.82
CA MET A 285 -5.26 -4.90 -13.98
C MET A 285 -5.55 -4.23 -15.33
N GLU A 286 -5.49 -2.90 -15.36
CA GLU A 286 -5.51 -2.17 -16.64
C GLU A 286 -4.26 -2.51 -17.50
N PRO A 287 -4.35 -2.44 -18.84
CA PRO A 287 -3.27 -2.90 -19.73
C PRO A 287 -1.92 -2.22 -19.54
N ALA A 288 -1.91 -0.97 -19.09
CA ALA A 288 -0.69 -0.19 -18.88
C ALA A 288 0.27 -0.86 -17.89
N LEU A 289 -0.25 -1.69 -16.97
CA LEU A 289 0.56 -2.40 -15.97
C LEU A 289 1.34 -3.60 -16.53
N LYS A 290 1.10 -4.03 -17.78
CA LYS A 290 1.95 -5.03 -18.45
C LYS A 290 3.41 -4.59 -18.55
N ASN A 291 3.62 -3.29 -18.72
CA ASN A 291 4.95 -2.67 -18.83
C ASN A 291 5.39 -2.01 -17.51
N ALA A 292 4.87 -2.47 -16.37
CA ALA A 292 5.22 -1.90 -15.08
C ALA A 292 6.72 -2.04 -14.80
N SER A 293 7.33 -0.96 -14.27
CA SER A 293 8.77 -0.87 -14.03
C SER A 293 9.10 -0.92 -12.52
N PRO A 294 10.20 -1.60 -12.11
CA PRO A 294 10.75 -1.54 -10.75
C PRO A 294 11.02 -0.13 -10.22
N ASP A 295 11.28 0.83 -11.11
CA ASP A 295 11.59 2.21 -10.75
C ASP A 295 10.35 3.11 -10.65
N THR A 296 9.16 2.57 -10.92
CA THR A 296 7.90 3.30 -10.88
C THR A 296 7.04 2.86 -9.70
N TYR A 297 6.47 3.85 -9.01
CA TYR A 297 5.49 3.61 -7.96
C TYR A 297 4.09 3.83 -8.50
N TYR A 298 3.16 3.01 -8.02
CA TYR A 298 1.78 3.02 -8.49
C TYR A 298 0.85 3.33 -7.33
N GLN A 299 -0.13 4.18 -7.55
CA GLN A 299 -1.30 4.28 -6.67
C GLN A 299 -2.41 3.50 -7.34
N PHE A 300 -2.78 2.35 -6.78
CA PHE A 300 -3.99 1.66 -7.20
C PHE A 300 -5.16 2.46 -6.63
N MET A 301 -5.92 3.08 -7.52
CA MET A 301 -6.94 4.06 -7.16
C MET A 301 -7.86 3.49 -6.08
N ARG A 302 -8.09 4.27 -5.01
CA ARG A 302 -8.91 3.91 -3.85
C ARG A 302 -8.38 2.76 -2.96
N LYS A 303 -7.30 2.07 -3.34
CA LYS A 303 -6.75 0.93 -2.57
C LYS A 303 -5.51 1.31 -1.76
N GLY A 304 -4.51 1.92 -2.40
CA GLY A 304 -3.23 2.21 -1.74
C GLY A 304 -2.11 2.48 -2.74
N TYR A 305 -0.89 2.49 -2.22
CA TYR A 305 0.33 2.59 -3.03
C TYR A 305 1.00 1.23 -3.12
N PHE A 306 1.59 0.96 -4.28
CA PHE A 306 2.11 -0.32 -4.68
C PHE A 306 3.42 -0.15 -5.46
N CYS A 307 4.29 -1.14 -5.36
CA CYS A 307 5.46 -1.31 -6.21
C CYS A 307 5.45 -2.72 -6.81
N ILE A 308 6.11 -2.90 -7.94
CA ILE A 308 6.34 -4.22 -8.52
C ILE A 308 7.35 -4.99 -7.65
N ASP A 309 7.07 -6.27 -7.39
CA ASP A 309 7.95 -7.15 -6.62
C ASP A 309 8.96 -7.86 -7.55
N PRO A 310 10.19 -8.15 -7.09
CA PRO A 310 11.17 -8.92 -7.86
C PRO A 310 10.71 -10.32 -8.30
N ASP A 311 9.70 -10.90 -7.66
CA ASP A 311 9.09 -12.17 -8.09
C ASP A 311 8.26 -12.02 -9.38
N SER A 312 8.12 -10.80 -9.92
CA SER A 312 7.44 -10.56 -11.19
C SER A 312 8.21 -11.16 -12.37
N THR A 313 7.44 -11.69 -13.32
CA THR A 313 7.94 -12.22 -14.59
C THR A 313 7.32 -11.43 -15.75
N ASP A 314 7.65 -11.78 -16.99
CA ASP A 314 7.01 -11.20 -18.18
C ASP A 314 5.53 -11.61 -18.27
N ASP A 315 5.22 -12.85 -17.90
CA ASP A 315 3.87 -13.41 -17.97
C ASP A 315 3.00 -13.06 -16.76
N LYS A 316 3.61 -12.86 -15.59
CA LYS A 316 2.90 -12.58 -14.33
C LYS A 316 3.55 -11.45 -13.55
N LYS A 317 2.88 -10.29 -13.51
CA LYS A 317 3.27 -9.17 -12.62
C LYS A 317 2.77 -9.39 -11.20
N VAL A 318 3.64 -9.11 -10.24
CA VAL A 318 3.38 -9.22 -8.81
C VAL A 318 3.56 -7.84 -8.19
N PHE A 319 2.56 -7.35 -7.47
CA PHE A 319 2.60 -6.04 -6.82
C PHE A 319 2.51 -6.15 -5.31
N ASN A 320 3.43 -5.50 -4.60
CA ASN A 320 3.37 -5.36 -3.15
C ASN A 320 2.66 -4.06 -2.80
N ARG A 321 1.64 -4.11 -1.93
CA ARG A 321 1.09 -2.90 -1.32
C ARG A 321 2.12 -2.27 -0.39
N THR A 322 2.69 -1.12 -0.71
CA THR A 322 3.60 -0.40 0.19
C THR A 322 2.87 0.11 1.43
N VAL A 323 1.76 0.85 1.22
CA VAL A 323 0.95 1.47 2.28
C VAL A 323 -0.47 1.75 1.79
N THR A 324 -1.45 1.77 2.68
CA THR A 324 -2.84 2.16 2.39
C THR A 324 -2.97 3.68 2.17
N LEU A 325 -4.03 4.12 1.47
CA LEU A 325 -4.27 5.56 1.19
C LEU A 325 -4.50 6.41 2.44
N LYS A 326 -5.01 5.81 3.51
CA LYS A 326 -5.24 6.44 4.81
C LYS A 326 -4.84 5.45 5.89
N ASP A 327 -4.47 5.98 7.04
CA ASP A 327 -4.31 5.13 8.22
C ASP A 327 -5.69 4.55 8.59
N GLY A 328 -5.76 3.23 8.50
CA GLY A 328 -6.95 2.44 8.83
C GLY A 328 -6.74 1.58 10.07
N TRP A 329 -5.58 1.69 10.73
CA TRP A 329 -5.25 0.88 11.89
C TRP A 329 -6.10 1.30 13.08
N LYS A 330 -7.25 0.63 13.24
CA LYS A 330 -8.05 0.75 14.45
C LYS A 330 -7.26 0.07 15.56
N ARG A 331 -6.72 0.85 16.51
CA ARG A 331 -6.33 0.33 17.82
C ARG A 331 -7.54 -0.46 18.33
N LYS A 332 -7.47 -1.80 18.33
CA LYS A 332 -8.47 -2.60 19.03
C LYS A 332 -8.36 -2.17 20.48
N SER A 333 -9.33 -1.38 20.95
CA SER A 333 -9.42 -1.05 22.37
C SER A 333 -9.51 -2.38 23.10
N THR A 334 -8.44 -2.75 23.79
CA THR A 334 -8.52 -3.77 24.82
C THR A 334 -9.57 -3.27 25.82
N LYS A 335 -10.72 -3.93 25.83
CA LYS A 335 -11.65 -3.84 26.96
C LYS A 335 -11.11 -4.66 28.10
#